data_AF-A0A7V2RIA2-F1
#
_entry.id   AF-A0A7V2RIA2-F1
#
_cell.length_a   1.000
_cell.length_b   1.000
_cell.length_c   1.000
_cell.angle_alpha   90.00
_cell.angle_beta   90.00
_cell.angle_gamma   90.00
#
_symmetry.space_group_name_H-M   'P 1'
#
loop_
_entity.id
_entity.type
_entity.pdbx_description
1 polymer ?
#
loop_
_entity_poly.entity_id
_entity_poly.type
_entity_poly.pdbx_seq_one_letter_code
_entity_poly.pdbx_strand_id
1 'polypeptide(L)'
;MAVSVLTGATPLTGKTRTLANEATSLALNRMLDSGPRCCKRASRKAVESAKDFLEKRMGIKLDGDNGVACGYVGRNRECIREECDYFRGN
;
A
#
# COMPACT_ATOMS: atom_id res chain seq x y z
N MET A 1 -0.93 3.93 -11.79
CA MET A 1 -0.79 4.68 -10.52
C MET A 1 -2.07 5.48 -10.28
N ALA A 2 -2.82 5.23 -9.20
CA ALA A 2 -4.18 5.78 -9.01
C ALA A 2 -4.24 7.32 -8.97
N VAL A 3 -3.37 7.97 -8.20
CA VAL A 3 -3.34 9.45 -8.10
C VAL A 3 -3.11 10.10 -9.46
N SER A 4 -2.17 9.59 -10.26
CA SER A 4 -1.92 10.12 -11.62
C SER A 4 -3.16 10.03 -12.52
N VAL A 5 -3.94 8.95 -12.44
CA VAL A 5 -5.19 8.81 -13.20
C VAL A 5 -6.24 9.82 -12.71
N LEU A 6 -6.45 9.90 -11.39
CA LEU A 6 -7.45 10.78 -10.78
C LEU A 6 -7.18 12.26 -11.07
N THR A 7 -5.92 12.67 -11.15
CA THR A 7 -5.53 14.07 -11.35
C THR A 7 -5.10 14.39 -12.78
N GLY A 8 -5.13 13.42 -13.71
CA GLY A 8 -4.57 13.57 -15.06
C GLY A 8 -3.08 13.94 -15.07
N ALA A 9 -2.30 13.45 -14.10
CA ALA A 9 -0.89 13.81 -14.00
C ALA A 9 -0.09 13.22 -15.18
N THR A 10 0.72 14.07 -15.81
CA THR A 10 1.70 13.72 -16.83
C THR A 10 3.11 14.12 -16.37
N PRO A 11 4.18 13.77 -17.10
CA PRO A 11 5.53 14.24 -16.79
C PRO A 11 5.68 15.78 -16.75
N LEU A 12 4.77 16.53 -17.40
CA LEU A 12 4.83 18.00 -17.51
C LEU A 12 3.94 18.73 -16.49
N THR A 13 3.06 18.05 -15.77
CA THR A 13 2.14 18.69 -14.81
C THR A 13 2.76 18.74 -13.41
N GLY A 14 3.64 19.72 -13.17
CA GLY A 14 4.48 19.81 -11.97
C GLY A 14 3.78 19.47 -10.64
N LYS A 15 2.68 20.16 -10.31
CA LYS A 15 1.96 19.97 -9.03
C LYS A 15 1.35 18.56 -8.90
N THR A 16 0.58 18.12 -9.88
CA THR A 16 -0.10 16.80 -9.83
C THR A 16 0.88 15.64 -10.02
N ARG A 17 1.99 15.83 -10.75
CA ARG A 17 3.10 14.89 -10.84
C ARG A 17 3.79 14.74 -9.48
N THR A 18 4.05 15.83 -8.78
CA THR A 18 4.61 15.79 -7.42
C THR A 18 3.66 15.07 -6.46
N LEU A 19 2.37 15.40 -6.49
CA LEU A 19 1.37 14.73 -5.66
C LEU A 19 1.30 13.23 -5.93
N ALA A 20 1.35 12.84 -7.21
CA ALA A 20 1.47 11.45 -7.60
C ALA A 20 2.74 10.85 -6.97
N ASN A 21 3.92 11.34 -7.32
CA ASN A 21 5.20 10.79 -6.81
C ASN A 21 5.25 10.65 -5.29
N GLU A 22 4.65 11.59 -4.56
CA GLU A 22 4.52 11.52 -3.12
C GLU A 22 3.70 10.31 -2.64
N ALA A 23 2.57 10.02 -3.28
CA ALA A 23 1.79 8.82 -3.01
C ALA A 23 2.60 7.53 -3.27
N THR A 24 3.37 7.49 -4.36
CA THR A 24 4.28 6.34 -4.64
C THR A 24 5.35 6.23 -3.56
N SER A 25 5.99 7.34 -3.19
CA SER A 25 7.03 7.37 -2.18
C SER A 25 6.53 6.88 -0.82
N LEU A 26 5.34 7.33 -0.39
CA LEU A 26 4.72 6.87 0.84
C LEU A 26 4.42 5.37 0.80
N ALA A 27 3.88 4.85 -0.30
CA ALA A 27 3.64 3.42 -0.46
C ALA A 27 4.93 2.60 -0.36
N LEU A 28 6.01 3.04 -1.03
CA LEU A 28 7.32 2.38 -0.94
C LEU A 28 7.89 2.45 0.48
N ASN A 29 7.78 3.60 1.14
CA ASN A 29 8.25 3.79 2.52
C ASN A 29 7.54 2.84 3.49
N ARG A 30 6.21 2.67 3.37
CA ARG A 30 5.47 1.73 4.21
C ARG A 30 5.86 0.27 4.00
N MET A 31 6.36 -0.10 2.82
CA MET A 31 6.78 -1.46 2.51
C MET A 31 8.16 -1.83 3.08
N LEU A 32 8.89 -0.90 3.70
CA LEU A 32 10.19 -1.17 4.30
C LEU A 32 10.02 -2.02 5.57
N ASP A 33 10.23 -3.33 5.47
CA ASP A 33 9.97 -4.26 6.57
C ASP A 33 11.03 -5.34 6.82
N SER A 34 12.21 -5.24 6.19
CA SER A 34 13.37 -6.14 6.33
C SER A 34 13.13 -7.63 6.06
N GLY A 35 11.88 -8.06 5.86
CA GLY A 35 11.53 -9.44 5.57
C GLY A 35 11.75 -9.81 4.10
N PRO A 36 11.83 -11.12 3.78
CA PRO A 36 11.86 -11.59 2.41
C PRO A 36 10.65 -11.11 1.63
N ARG A 37 10.80 -11.03 0.30
CA ARG A 37 9.75 -10.58 -0.61
C ARG A 37 8.45 -11.35 -0.38
N CYS A 38 7.38 -10.63 -0.05
CA CYS A 38 6.03 -11.18 0.02
C CYS A 38 5.07 -10.27 -0.75
N CYS A 39 4.56 -10.73 -1.90
CA CYS A 39 3.64 -9.93 -2.71
C CYS A 39 2.36 -9.56 -1.95
N LYS A 40 1.85 -10.45 -1.09
CA LYS A 40 0.63 -10.21 -0.33
C LYS A 40 0.83 -9.15 0.77
N ARG A 41 1.99 -9.15 1.44
CA ARG A 41 2.34 -8.14 2.45
C ARG A 41 2.54 -6.78 1.80
N ALA A 42 3.38 -6.73 0.75
CA ALA A 42 3.65 -5.50 0.00
C ALA A 42 2.37 -4.88 -0.60
N SER A 43 1.50 -5.68 -1.23
CA SER A 43 0.26 -5.17 -1.81
C SER A 43 -0.72 -4.63 -0.77
N ARG A 44 -0.85 -5.27 0.41
CA ARG A 44 -1.73 -4.74 1.48
C ARG A 44 -1.20 -3.42 2.02
N LYS A 45 0.10 -3.33 2.33
CA LYS A 45 0.76 -2.08 2.74
C LYS A 45 0.58 -0.97 1.69
N ALA A 46 0.64 -1.32 0.41
CA ALA A 46 0.38 -0.39 -0.70
C ALA A 46 -1.06 0.18 -0.67
N VAL A 47 -2.05 -0.70 -0.50
CA VAL A 47 -3.47 -0.32 -0.48
C VAL A 47 -3.80 0.50 0.76
N GLU A 48 -3.30 0.12 1.93
CA GLU A 48 -3.45 0.89 3.17
C GLU A 48 -2.78 2.27 3.05
N SER A 49 -1.59 2.34 2.44
CA SER A 49 -0.94 3.61 2.09
C SER A 49 -1.81 4.48 1.17
N ALA A 50 -2.39 3.87 0.13
CA ALA A 50 -3.24 4.58 -0.82
C ALA A 50 -4.51 5.11 -0.15
N LYS A 51 -5.18 4.32 0.69
CA LYS A 51 -6.37 4.74 1.46
C LYS A 51 -6.04 5.96 2.32
N ASP A 52 -4.96 5.88 3.12
CA ASP A 52 -4.54 6.98 3.98
C ASP A 52 -4.14 8.23 3.20
N PHE A 53 -3.42 8.07 2.09
CA PHE A 53 -3.00 9.18 1.25
C PHE A 53 -4.19 9.88 0.62
N LEU A 54 -5.11 9.12 0.02
CA LEU A 54 -6.32 9.64 -0.62
C LEU A 54 -7.19 10.40 0.39
N GLU A 55 -7.36 9.89 1.59
CA GLU A 55 -8.13 10.55 2.64
C GLU A 55 -7.44 11.86 3.08
N LYS A 56 -6.16 11.79 3.47
CA LYS A 56 -5.45 12.94 4.06
C LYS A 56 -5.09 14.03 3.05
N ARG A 57 -4.83 13.67 1.79
CA ARG A 57 -4.31 14.60 0.77
C ARG A 57 -5.32 14.99 -0.29
N MET A 58 -6.36 14.19 -0.47
CA MET A 58 -7.36 14.42 -1.51
C MET A 58 -8.79 14.46 -0.95
N GLY A 59 -8.99 14.21 0.35
CA GLY A 59 -10.32 14.16 0.96
C GLY A 59 -11.19 13.00 0.46
N ILE A 60 -10.58 12.01 -0.20
CA ILE A 60 -11.28 10.85 -0.76
C ILE A 60 -11.18 9.71 0.24
N LYS A 61 -12.29 9.39 0.90
CA LYS A 61 -12.37 8.27 1.82
C LYS A 61 -12.75 7.00 1.06
N LEU A 62 -11.97 5.93 1.25
CA LEU A 62 -12.31 4.60 0.75
C LEU A 62 -12.84 3.76 1.91
N ASP A 63 -14.00 3.14 1.71
CA ASP A 63 -14.54 2.18 2.65
C ASP A 63 -13.76 0.86 2.59
N GLY A 64 -13.67 0.16 3.71
CA GLY A 64 -13.02 -1.14 3.79
C GLY A 64 -12.59 -1.50 5.20
N ASP A 65 -12.64 -2.80 5.49
CA ASP A 65 -12.23 -3.36 6.77
C ASP A 65 -10.75 -3.16 7.05
N ASN A 66 -10.46 -2.69 8.26
CA ASN A 66 -9.11 -2.66 8.78
C ASN A 66 -8.80 -4.05 9.38
N GLY A 67 -7.69 -4.67 8.96
CA GLY A 67 -7.18 -5.88 9.63
C GLY A 67 -7.56 -7.22 8.98
N VAL A 68 -7.68 -7.27 7.65
CA VAL A 68 -7.89 -8.51 6.87
C VAL A 68 -6.73 -9.50 7.08
N ALA A 69 -7.07 -10.69 7.56
CA ALA A 69 -6.12 -11.79 7.76
C ALA A 69 -5.56 -12.32 6.43
N CYS A 70 -4.28 -12.73 6.43
CA CYS A 70 -3.66 -13.32 5.25
C CYS A 70 -3.98 -14.80 5.09
N GLY A 71 -4.89 -15.16 4.18
CA GLY A 71 -5.17 -16.57 3.82
C GLY A 71 -4.11 -17.28 2.97
N TYR A 72 -2.93 -16.68 2.76
CA TYR A 72 -1.89 -17.21 1.85
C TYR A 72 -0.62 -17.70 2.57
N VAL A 73 -0.64 -17.78 3.90
CA VAL A 73 0.53 -18.16 4.73
C VAL A 73 1.17 -19.46 4.23
N GLY A 74 0.39 -20.52 4.01
CA GLY A 74 0.89 -21.81 3.54
C GLY A 74 1.37 -21.86 2.08
N ARG A 75 1.16 -20.79 1.30
CA ARG A 75 1.56 -20.73 -0.13
C ARG A 75 2.87 -19.99 -0.36
N ASN A 76 3.45 -19.39 0.68
CA ASN A 76 4.70 -18.66 0.59
C ASN A 76 5.75 -19.36 1.49
N ARG A 77 6.78 -19.97 0.89
CA ARG A 77 7.81 -20.71 1.63
C ARG A 77 8.64 -19.76 2.51
N GLU A 78 8.74 -18.51 2.11
CA GLU A 78 9.45 -17.43 2.78
C GLU A 78 8.52 -16.60 3.69
N CYS A 79 7.36 -17.15 4.09
CA CYS A 79 6.45 -16.45 4.98
C CYS A 79 7.05 -16.31 6.39
N ILE A 80 7.12 -15.07 6.88
CA ILE A 80 7.61 -14.73 8.23
C ILE A 80 6.56 -14.86 9.34
N ARG A 81 5.35 -15.34 9.00
CA ARG A 81 4.27 -15.68 9.94
C ARG A 81 4.04 -14.63 11.03
N GLU A 82 4.35 -14.93 12.29
CA GLU A 82 4.10 -14.10 13.47
C GLU A 82 4.72 -12.69 13.37
N GLU A 83 5.77 -12.52 12.57
CA GLU A 83 6.40 -11.22 12.32
C GLU A 83 5.66 -10.37 11.24
N CYS A 84 4.59 -10.90 10.63
CA CYS A 84 3.81 -10.21 9.61
C CYS A 84 2.52 -9.63 10.22
N ASP A 85 2.29 -8.31 10.05
CA ASP A 85 1.10 -7.59 10.53
C ASP A 85 -0.24 -8.20 10.09
N TYR A 86 -0.24 -8.97 8.99
CA TYR A 86 -1.41 -9.61 8.41
C TYR A 86 -1.58 -11.08 8.83
N PHE A 87 -0.69 -11.61 9.67
CA PHE A 87 -0.82 -12.94 10.21
C PHE A 87 -1.83 -12.92 11.36
N ARG A 88 -2.85 -13.76 11.26
CA ARG A 88 -3.68 -14.14 12.39
C ARG A 88 -3.35 -15.60 12.63
N GLY A 89 -2.83 -15.92 13.81
CA GLY A 89 -2.69 -17.32 14.22
C GLY A 89 -4.06 -18.00 14.10
N ASN A 90 -4.04 -19.27 13.68
CA ASN A 90 -5.21 -20.13 13.85
C ASN A 90 -5.36 -20.47 15.33
#